data_AF-A0A7V4N4D1-F1
#
_entry.id   AF-A0A7V4N4D1-F1
#
_cell.length_a   1.000
_cell.length_b   1.000
_cell.length_c   1.000
_cell.angle_alpha   90.00
_cell.angle_beta   90.00
_cell.angle_gamma   90.00
#
_symmetry.space_group_name_H-M   'P 1'
#
loop_
_entity.id
_entity.type
_entity.pdbx_description
1 polymer ?
#
loop_
_entity_poly.entity_id
_entity_poly.type
_entity_poly.pdbx_seq_one_letter_code
_entity_poly.pdbx_strand_id
1 'polypeptide(L)'
;MKEFCNYLEFTEEIIEDIDTSIENLGPCKIPSPLNLKPQCFVTDETRVTLRVTYNYLREQFSKNKEIPSLELAGPRPYIYFDPSKVKVGIVTCGGLCPGINDVIRSIVMTLYYSYGVNKIIGFKYG
;
A
#
# COMPACT_ATOMS: atom_id res chain seq x y z
N MET A 1 44.44 1.99 2.12
CA MET A 1 43.14 2.02 1.41
C MET A 1 42.08 2.24 2.46
N LYS A 2 41.29 3.31 2.38
CA LYS A 2 40.16 3.50 3.30
C LYS A 2 39.08 2.48 2.90
N GLU A 3 38.65 1.65 3.84
CA GLU A 3 37.42 0.87 3.70
C GLU A 3 36.29 1.87 3.49
N PHE A 4 35.70 1.84 2.30
CA PHE A 4 34.48 2.59 2.04
C PHE A 4 33.34 1.87 2.74
N CYS A 5 32.71 2.54 3.70
CA CYS A 5 31.47 2.07 4.31
C CYS A 5 30.46 1.83 3.18
N ASN A 6 30.09 0.56 2.96
CA ASN A 6 29.12 0.21 1.93
C ASN A 6 27.73 0.58 2.47
N TYR A 7 27.28 1.81 2.19
CA TYR A 7 25.96 2.33 2.61
C TYR A 7 24.77 1.45 2.19
N LEU A 8 25.00 0.45 1.33
CA LEU A 8 24.01 -0.50 0.84
C LEU A 8 24.02 -1.84 1.60
N GLU A 9 24.86 -2.06 2.62
CA GLU A 9 24.80 -3.28 3.47
C GLU A 9 23.39 -3.53 3.99
N PHE A 10 22.69 -2.48 4.43
CA PHE A 10 21.29 -2.57 4.88
C PHE A 10 20.29 -2.97 3.78
N THR A 11 20.63 -2.70 2.51
CA THR A 11 19.83 -3.15 1.36
C THR A 11 20.21 -4.55 0.90
N GLU A 12 21.30 -5.12 1.41
CA GLU A 12 21.82 -6.44 1.05
C GLU A 12 21.29 -7.57 1.95
N GLU A 13 20.81 -7.28 3.16
CA GLU A 13 20.46 -8.27 4.21
C GLU A 13 19.19 -9.12 4.00
N ILE A 14 18.30 -8.78 3.06
CA ILE A 14 17.15 -9.64 2.76
C ILE A 14 17.59 -10.79 1.84
N ILE A 15 18.14 -11.85 2.42
CA ILE A 15 18.63 -13.03 1.69
C ILE A 15 17.50 -14.05 1.45
N GLU A 16 16.41 -13.95 2.21
CA GLU A 16 15.28 -14.86 2.17
C GLU A 16 14.21 -14.45 1.14
N ASP A 17 13.54 -15.44 0.56
CA ASP A 17 12.37 -15.21 -0.30
C ASP A 17 11.24 -14.63 0.57
N ILE A 18 10.82 -13.40 0.27
CA ILE A 18 9.71 -12.72 0.97
C ILE A 18 8.43 -12.91 0.16
N ASP A 19 7.41 -13.50 0.77
CA ASP A 19 6.05 -13.44 0.25
C ASP A 19 5.50 -12.02 0.40
N THR A 20 5.18 -11.42 -0.75
CA THR A 20 4.69 -10.05 -0.88
C THR A 20 3.30 -10.01 -1.49
N SER A 21 2.57 -11.14 -1.45
CA SER A 21 1.19 -11.23 -1.87
C SER A 21 0.26 -10.51 -0.89
N ILE A 22 -0.80 -9.91 -1.43
CA ILE A 22 -1.84 -9.25 -0.64
C ILE A 22 -3.11 -10.08 -0.73
N GLU A 23 -3.68 -10.44 0.43
CA GLU A 23 -4.96 -11.14 0.49
C GLU A 23 -6.10 -10.27 -0.02
N ASN A 24 -7.01 -10.88 -0.77
CA ASN A 24 -8.17 -10.21 -1.35
C ASN A 24 -9.48 -10.80 -0.82
N LEU A 25 -10.48 -9.94 -0.61
CA LEU A 25 -11.81 -10.35 -0.14
C LEU A 25 -12.69 -10.99 -1.23
N GLY A 26 -12.17 -11.09 -2.46
CA GLY A 26 -12.88 -11.55 -3.65
C GLY A 26 -12.87 -10.51 -4.77
N PRO A 27 -13.64 -10.75 -5.85
CA PRO A 27 -13.61 -9.89 -7.04
C PRO A 27 -14.20 -8.49 -6.77
N CYS A 28 -13.44 -7.45 -7.11
CA CYS A 28 -13.88 -6.06 -7.10
C CYS A 28 -14.82 -5.78 -8.29
N LYS A 29 -16.11 -5.57 -8.02
CA LYS A 29 -17.15 -5.42 -9.07
C LYS A 29 -17.79 -4.04 -9.10
N ILE A 30 -17.51 -3.20 -8.11
CA ILE A 30 -18.19 -1.92 -7.94
C ILE A 30 -17.31 -0.83 -8.54
N PRO A 31 -17.79 -0.03 -9.51
CA PRO A 31 -17.01 1.08 -10.03
C PRO A 31 -16.63 2.04 -8.91
N SER A 32 -15.37 2.47 -8.90
CA SER A 32 -14.90 3.46 -7.94
C SER A 32 -15.65 4.80 -8.15
N PRO A 33 -16.12 5.45 -7.07
CA PRO A 33 -16.81 6.75 -7.19
C PRO A 33 -15.86 7.91 -7.49
N LEU A 34 -14.54 7.66 -7.51
CA LEU A 34 -13.54 8.69 -7.71
C LEU A 34 -13.60 9.25 -9.14
N ASN A 35 -13.79 10.57 -9.24
CA ASN A 35 -13.74 11.30 -10.50
C ASN A 35 -12.28 11.59 -10.90
N LEU A 36 -11.53 10.54 -11.24
CA LEU A 36 -10.14 10.62 -11.66
C LEU A 36 -9.98 10.22 -13.13
N LYS A 37 -8.91 10.70 -13.77
CA LYS A 37 -8.55 10.25 -15.11
C LYS A 37 -8.07 8.79 -15.06
N PRO A 38 -8.26 7.98 -16.12
CA PRO A 38 -7.84 6.57 -16.14
C PRO A 38 -6.39 6.34 -15.71
N GLN A 39 -5.46 7.21 -16.11
CA GLN A 39 -4.03 7.10 -15.77
C GLN A 39 -3.69 7.32 -14.28
N CYS A 40 -4.65 7.79 -13.47
CA CYS A 40 -4.47 7.97 -12.03
C CYS A 40 -4.79 6.70 -11.25
N PHE A 41 -5.45 5.72 -11.89
CA PHE A 41 -5.71 4.43 -11.29
C PHE A 41 -4.53 3.48 -11.50
N VAL A 42 -4.31 2.63 -10.52
CA VAL A 42 -3.26 1.61 -10.53
C VAL A 42 -3.91 0.22 -10.49
N THR A 43 -3.15 -0.80 -10.86
CA THR A 43 -3.60 -2.20 -10.83
C THR A 43 -2.72 -3.02 -9.91
N ASP A 44 -3.13 -4.25 -9.57
CA ASP A 44 -2.38 -5.10 -8.64
C ASP A 44 -1.10 -5.65 -9.30
N GLU A 45 -1.01 -5.60 -10.63
CA GLU A 45 0.21 -5.85 -11.41
C GLU A 45 1.19 -4.67 -11.39
N THR A 46 0.75 -3.49 -10.95
CA THR A 46 1.64 -2.33 -10.80
C THR A 46 2.48 -2.52 -9.54
N ARG A 47 3.68 -3.05 -9.69
CA ARG A 47 4.58 -3.38 -8.57
C ARG A 47 5.83 -2.52 -8.56
N VAL A 48 6.38 -2.30 -7.36
CA VAL A 48 7.63 -1.56 -7.11
C VAL A 48 8.66 -2.53 -6.54
N THR A 49 9.87 -2.58 -7.12
CA THR A 49 10.90 -3.52 -6.66
C THR A 49 11.44 -3.13 -5.29
N LEU A 50 11.67 -4.12 -4.42
CA LEU A 50 12.26 -3.90 -3.09
C LEU A 50 13.72 -3.44 -3.17
N ARG A 51 14.43 -3.90 -4.21
CA ARG A 51 15.82 -3.57 -4.49
C ARG A 51 15.92 -2.95 -5.87
N VAL A 52 16.66 -1.86 -5.97
CA VAL A 52 16.81 -1.07 -7.21
C VAL A 52 18.26 -0.97 -7.68
N THR A 53 19.18 -1.62 -6.99
CA THR A 53 20.61 -1.58 -7.33
C THR A 53 20.86 -2.31 -8.64
N TYR A 54 21.62 -1.67 -9.53
CA TYR A 54 21.92 -2.20 -10.86
C TYR A 54 22.47 -3.64 -10.83
N ASN A 55 23.44 -3.92 -9.95
CA ASN A 55 24.08 -5.25 -9.87
C ASN A 55 23.08 -6.34 -9.48
N TYR A 56 22.21 -6.07 -8.48
CA TYR A 56 21.17 -6.99 -8.04
C TYR A 56 20.18 -7.30 -9.17
N LEU A 57 19.64 -6.26 -9.81
CA LEU A 57 18.68 -6.41 -10.89
C LEU A 57 19.30 -7.21 -12.05
N ARG A 58 20.53 -6.88 -12.44
CA ARG A 58 21.27 -7.60 -13.49
C ARG A 58 21.44 -9.08 -13.17
N GLU A 59 21.73 -9.42 -11.91
CA GLU A 59 21.87 -10.81 -11.46
C GLU A 59 20.53 -11.57 -11.44
N GLN A 60 19.44 -10.95 -10.97
CA GLN A 60 18.12 -11.60 -11.00
C GLN A 60 17.67 -11.85 -12.43
N PHE A 61 17.86 -10.87 -13.33
CA PHE A 61 17.56 -11.03 -14.76
C PHE A 61 18.40 -12.13 -15.40
N SER A 62 19.71 -12.23 -15.08
CA SER A 62 20.57 -13.28 -15.66
C SER A 62 20.20 -14.69 -15.18
N LYS A 63 19.65 -14.80 -13.97
CA LYS A 63 19.16 -16.06 -13.39
C LYS A 63 17.69 -16.37 -13.73
N ASN A 64 17.02 -15.50 -14.49
CA ASN A 64 15.59 -15.57 -14.78
C ASN A 64 14.73 -15.79 -13.52
N LYS A 65 15.12 -15.16 -12.42
CA LYS A 65 14.39 -15.18 -11.15
C LYS A 65 13.40 -14.03 -11.10
N GLU A 66 12.30 -14.24 -10.38
CA GLU A 66 11.39 -13.15 -10.05
C GLU A 66 12.10 -12.12 -9.17
N ILE A 67 11.74 -10.85 -9.37
CA ILE A 67 12.28 -9.75 -8.59
C ILE A 67 11.28 -9.46 -7.45
N PRO A 68 11.71 -9.61 -6.18
CA PRO A 68 10.91 -9.22 -5.03
C PRO A 68 10.42 -7.78 -5.17
N SER A 69 9.11 -7.62 -5.06
CA SER A 69 8.43 -6.35 -5.34
C SER A 69 7.17 -6.25 -4.49
N LEU A 70 6.70 -5.03 -4.23
CA LEU A 70 5.47 -4.74 -3.50
C LEU A 70 4.42 -4.19 -4.45
N GLU A 71 3.15 -4.46 -4.19
CA GLU A 71 2.05 -3.84 -4.91
C GLU A 71 2.00 -2.33 -4.63
N LEU A 72 1.80 -1.53 -5.67
CA LEU A 72 1.67 -0.09 -5.54
C LEU A 72 0.30 0.26 -4.93
N ALA A 73 0.33 0.94 -3.78
CA ALA A 73 -0.87 1.52 -3.18
C ALA A 73 -1.40 2.65 -4.07
N GLY A 74 -2.73 2.71 -4.23
CA GLY A 74 -3.39 3.74 -5.01
C GLY A 74 -4.83 3.38 -5.36
N PRO A 75 -5.60 4.33 -5.91
CA PRO A 75 -6.99 4.08 -6.24
C PRO A 75 -7.11 3.01 -7.32
N ARG A 76 -8.10 2.13 -7.18
CA ARG A 76 -8.47 1.12 -8.17
C ARG A 76 -9.72 1.57 -8.94
N PRO A 77 -9.88 1.22 -10.23
CA PRO A 77 -11.06 1.58 -11.00
C PRO A 77 -12.31 0.84 -10.54
N TYR A 78 -12.14 -0.34 -9.94
CA TYR A 78 -13.19 -1.12 -9.28
C TYR A 78 -12.79 -1.42 -7.84
N ILE A 79 -13.76 -1.36 -6.93
CA ILE A 79 -13.62 -1.61 -5.50
C ILE A 79 -14.53 -2.76 -5.06
N TYR A 80 -14.21 -3.35 -3.91
CA TYR A 80 -14.96 -4.47 -3.34
C TYR A 80 -16.22 -4.02 -2.61
N PHE A 81 -16.13 -2.96 -1.80
CA PHE A 81 -17.23 -2.49 -0.96
C PHE A 81 -18.09 -1.44 -1.67
N ASP A 82 -19.41 -1.54 -1.50
CA ASP A 82 -20.36 -0.51 -1.89
C ASP A 82 -20.31 0.63 -0.87
N PRO A 83 -19.86 1.84 -1.24
CA PRO A 83 -19.72 2.93 -0.28
C PRO A 83 -21.04 3.34 0.39
N SER A 84 -22.17 3.10 -0.28
CA SER A 84 -23.51 3.39 0.29
C SER A 84 -23.95 2.43 1.39
N LYS A 85 -23.31 1.25 1.48
CA LYS A 85 -23.67 0.17 2.41
C LYS A 85 -22.63 -0.07 3.49
N VAL A 86 -21.36 0.25 3.22
CA VAL A 86 -20.25 -0.01 4.13
C VAL A 86 -20.35 0.83 5.40
N LYS A 87 -19.94 0.26 6.52
CA LYS A 87 -19.71 0.96 7.78
C LYS A 87 -18.23 0.81 8.12
N VAL A 88 -17.57 1.90 8.45
CA VAL A 88 -16.13 1.90 8.74
C VAL A 88 -15.90 2.15 10.21
N GLY A 89 -15.06 1.33 10.83
CA GLY A 89 -14.55 1.51 12.18
C GLY A 89 -13.11 1.98 12.15
N ILE A 90 -12.76 2.97 12.96
CA ILE A 90 -11.39 3.46 13.15
C ILE A 90 -11.05 3.30 14.63
N VAL A 91 -9.93 2.63 14.89
CA VAL A 91 -9.37 2.46 16.23
C VAL A 91 -7.88 2.78 16.19
N THR A 92 -7.38 3.34 17.27
CA THR A 92 -5.96 3.64 17.45
C THR A 92 -5.45 2.90 18.68
N CYS A 93 -4.47 2.02 18.49
CA CYS A 93 -3.92 1.19 19.56
C CYS A 93 -2.47 1.62 19.87
N GLY A 94 -2.01 1.35 21.10
CA GLY A 94 -0.63 1.62 21.52
C GLY A 94 -0.40 3.03 22.05
N GLY A 95 0.87 3.46 22.04
CA GLY A 95 1.28 4.78 22.50
C GLY A 95 0.89 5.89 21.52
N LEU A 96 0.71 7.12 22.04
CA LEU A 96 0.44 8.27 21.20
C LEU A 96 1.69 8.66 20.39
N CYS A 97 1.50 8.89 19.09
CA CYS A 97 2.53 9.37 18.18
C CYS A 97 2.06 10.68 17.52
N PRO A 98 2.93 11.69 17.33
CA PRO A 98 2.59 12.88 16.54
C PRO A 98 2.03 12.50 15.16
N GLY A 99 0.96 13.18 14.73
CA GLY A 99 0.31 12.95 13.44
C GLY A 99 -0.86 11.96 13.45
N ILE A 100 -1.15 11.29 14.58
CA ILE A 100 -2.27 10.34 14.64
C ILE A 100 -3.63 10.98 14.31
N ASN A 101 -3.85 12.22 14.74
CA ASN A 101 -5.08 12.95 14.44
C ASN A 101 -5.16 13.36 12.96
N ASP A 102 -4.04 13.67 12.33
CA ASP A 102 -3.95 13.95 10.90
C ASP A 102 -4.29 12.69 10.07
N VAL A 103 -3.80 11.52 10.51
CA VAL A 103 -4.16 10.22 9.91
C VAL A 103 -5.67 9.96 10.04
N ILE A 104 -6.23 10.08 11.24
CA ILE A 104 -7.69 9.90 11.46
C ILE A 104 -8.48 10.86 10.57
N ARG A 105 -8.12 12.15 10.57
CA ARG A 105 -8.78 13.17 9.75
C ARG A 105 -8.72 12.81 8.27
N SER A 106 -7.54 12.43 7.75
CA SER A 106 -7.36 12.08 6.34
C SER A 106 -8.26 10.91 5.94
N ILE A 107 -8.28 9.84 6.74
CA ILE A 107 -9.14 8.67 6.52
C ILE A 107 -10.62 9.09 6.48
N VAL A 108 -11.09 9.84 7.49
CA VAL A 108 -12.49 10.29 7.56
C VAL A 108 -12.86 11.16 6.37
N MET A 109 -12.02 12.13 6.00
CA MET A 109 -12.30 13.04 4.89
C MET A 109 -12.34 12.30 3.55
N THR A 110 -11.40 11.38 3.30
CA THR A 110 -11.40 10.57 2.07
C THR A 110 -12.63 9.68 1.99
N LEU A 111 -12.99 8.98 3.07
CA LEU A 111 -14.18 8.13 3.12
C LEU A 111 -15.45 8.93 2.86
N TYR A 112 -15.61 10.08 3.51
CA TYR A 112 -16.81 10.90 3.42
C TYR A 112 -16.92 11.65 2.09
N TYR A 113 -15.91 12.45 1.73
CA TYR A 113 -15.98 13.33 0.57
C TYR A 113 -15.62 12.66 -0.74
N SER A 114 -14.68 11.71 -0.75
CA SER A 114 -14.24 11.05 -1.99
C SER A 114 -15.04 9.80 -2.30
N TYR A 115 -15.43 9.03 -1.28
CA TYR A 115 -16.15 7.77 -1.46
C TYR A 115 -17.63 7.83 -1.08
N GLY A 116 -18.11 8.88 -0.40
CA GLY A 116 -19.52 9.02 -0.03
C GLY A 116 -19.97 8.13 1.14
N VAL A 117 -19.03 7.60 1.93
CA VAL A 117 -19.33 6.78 3.12
C VAL A 117 -19.88 7.67 4.23
N ASN A 118 -21.08 7.35 4.74
CA ASN A 118 -21.77 8.17 5.74
C ASN A 118 -21.81 7.56 7.15
N LYS A 119 -21.30 6.34 7.34
CA LYS A 119 -21.24 5.65 8.64
C LYS A 119 -19.79 5.33 9.01
N ILE A 120 -19.16 6.26 9.73
CA ILE A 120 -17.77 6.17 10.18
C ILE A 120 -17.75 6.28 11.71
N ILE A 121 -17.20 5.27 12.38
CA ILE A 121 -17.25 5.11 13.84
C ILE A 121 -15.82 5.15 14.39
N GLY A 122 -15.55 6.03 15.35
CA GLY A 122 -14.29 6.05 16.10
C GLY A 122 -14.42 5.29 17.41
N PHE A 123 -13.67 4.21 17.59
CA PHE A 123 -13.58 3.47 18.84
C PHE A 123 -12.57 4.12 19.77
N LYS A 124 -12.97 4.33 21.02
CA LYS A 124 -12.14 5.01 22.03
C LYS A 124 -11.30 4.00 22.80
N TYR A 125 -10.09 4.43 23.16
CA TYR A 125 -9.19 3.75 24.11
C TYR A 125 -8.54 2.45 23.63
N GLY A 126 -8.46 2.25 22.31
CA GLY A 126 -7.80 1.08 21.73
C GLY A 126 -8.66 -0.18 21.75
#